data_AF-A0A8J4DVD1-F1
#
_entry.id   AF-A0A8J4DVD1-F1
#
_cell.length_a   1.000
_cell.length_b   1.000
_cell.length_c   1.000
_cell.angle_alpha   90.00
_cell.angle_beta   90.00
_cell.angle_gamma   90.00
#
_symmetry.space_group_name_H-M   'P 1'
#
loop_
_entity.id
_entity.type
_entity.pdbx_description
1 polymer ?
#
loop_
_entity_poly.entity_id
_entity_poly.type
_entity_poly.pdbx_seq_one_letter_code
_entity_poly.pdbx_strand_id
1 'polypeptide(L)'
;MFLIYTPDGEETQKWEFKLGRLRSMEIEAIEKLTGLDYGSTFKQALLQGNARARRALLWTFLRRDHPRLKFSDVDFFDEEVEVTLDRAEWGELRTETEAAAGVDEDARAQALAAIDMAIAQLDDGVDEADVEAGDGQGKAPSSPDAATTA
;
A
#
# COMPACT_ATOMS: atom_id res chain seq x y z
N MET A 1 -8.15 3.76 2.09
CA MET A 1 -7.18 2.64 1.94
C MET A 1 -5.94 2.84 2.81
N PHE A 2 -5.25 1.74 3.12
CA PHE A 2 -3.94 1.73 3.78
C PHE A 2 -2.91 0.95 2.99
N LEU A 3 -1.67 1.44 2.98
CA LEU A 3 -0.48 0.69 2.62
C LEU A 3 0.24 0.34 3.92
N ILE A 4 0.45 -0.94 4.18
CA ILE A 4 1.14 -1.46 5.36
C ILE A 4 2.44 -2.10 4.89
N TYR A 5 3.54 -1.73 5.53
CA TYR A 5 4.87 -2.28 5.28
C TYR A 5 5.47 -2.75 6.59
N THR A 6 5.74 -4.04 6.70
CA THR A 6 6.37 -4.67 7.88
C THR A 6 7.68 -5.31 7.44
N PRO A 7 8.79 -4.55 7.42
CA PRO A 7 10.10 -5.10 7.07
C PRO A 7 10.58 -6.10 8.12
N ASP A 8 11.29 -7.14 7.68
CA ASP A 8 11.85 -8.15 8.56
C ASP A 8 12.79 -7.52 9.60
N GLY A 9 12.45 -7.72 10.88
CA GLY A 9 13.18 -7.22 12.04
C GLY A 9 12.98 -5.74 12.38
N GLU A 10 12.05 -5.05 11.72
CA GLU A 10 11.79 -3.62 11.89
C GLU A 10 10.32 -3.33 12.25
N GLU A 11 10.02 -2.09 12.64
CA GLU A 11 8.66 -1.67 12.99
C GLU A 11 7.76 -1.52 11.75
N THR A 12 6.48 -1.88 11.91
CA THR A 12 5.46 -1.72 10.88
C THR A 12 5.20 -0.24 10.60
N GLN A 13 5.24 0.13 9.33
CA GLN A 13 4.88 1.44 8.82
C GLN A 13 3.53 1.38 8.11
N LYS A 14 2.66 2.36 8.37
CA LYS A 14 1.31 2.42 7.82
C LYS A 14 1.03 3.81 7.25
N TRP A 15 0.59 3.86 5.99
CA TRP A 15 0.17 5.10 5.33
C TRP A 15 -1.29 5.01 4.92
N GLU A 16 -2.11 5.95 5.39
CA GLU A 16 -3.45 6.18 4.82
C GLU A 16 -3.33 6.87 3.46
N PHE A 17 -4.06 6.37 2.47
CA PHE A 17 -4.12 7.01 1.16
C PHE A 17 -5.46 6.80 0.46
N LYS A 18 -5.69 7.66 -0.54
CA LYS A 18 -6.83 7.56 -1.46
C LYS A 18 -6.34 7.54 -2.89
N LEU A 19 -6.76 6.54 -3.66
CA LEU A 19 -6.51 6.49 -5.10
C LEU A 19 -7.13 7.73 -5.75
N GLY A 20 -6.32 8.50 -6.48
CA GLY A 20 -6.72 9.79 -7.06
C GLY A 20 -6.39 11.03 -6.21
N ARG A 21 -5.82 10.87 -5.01
CA ARG A 21 -5.28 11.99 -4.20
C ARG A 21 -3.75 11.98 -4.06
N LEU A 22 -3.05 11.33 -4.97
CA LEU A 22 -1.59 11.44 -5.09
C LEU A 22 -1.20 12.73 -5.81
N ARG A 23 -0.01 13.27 -5.50
CA ARG A 23 0.54 14.44 -6.19
C ARG A 23 0.89 14.08 -7.63
N SER A 24 0.82 15.03 -8.55
CA SER A 24 1.10 14.79 -9.98
C SER A 24 2.48 14.15 -10.21
N MET A 25 3.52 14.64 -9.54
CA MET A 25 4.87 14.05 -9.64
C MET A 25 4.96 12.61 -9.09
N GLU A 26 4.09 12.23 -8.16
CA GLU A 26 4.01 10.85 -7.66
C GLU A 26 3.36 9.95 -8.70
N ILE A 27 2.26 10.43 -9.31
CA ILE A 27 1.56 9.76 -10.40
C ILE A 27 2.52 9.51 -11.57
N GLU A 28 3.18 10.55 -12.08
CA GLU A 28 4.12 10.44 -13.20
C GLU A 28 5.27 9.46 -12.90
N ALA A 29 5.78 9.48 -11.66
CA ALA A 29 6.82 8.55 -11.27
C ALA A 29 6.33 7.09 -11.23
N ILE A 30 5.12 6.85 -10.72
CA ILE A 30 4.49 5.52 -10.72
C ILE A 30 4.32 5.02 -12.16
N GLU A 31 3.78 5.85 -13.07
CA GLU A 31 3.58 5.47 -14.47
C GLU A 31 4.92 5.16 -15.15
N LYS A 32 5.94 5.99 -14.94
CA LYS A 32 7.28 5.77 -15.48
C LYS A 32 7.92 4.50 -14.95
N LEU A 33 7.77 4.21 -13.66
CA LEU A 33 8.38 3.06 -13.01
C LEU A 33 7.67 1.76 -13.32
N THR A 34 6.36 1.77 -13.53
CA THR A 34 5.56 0.56 -13.76
C THR A 34 5.28 0.30 -15.23
N GLY A 35 5.26 1.34 -16.07
CA GLY A 35 4.77 1.29 -17.44
C GLY A 35 3.23 1.19 -17.53
N LEU A 36 2.52 1.33 -16.41
CA LEU A 36 1.06 1.25 -16.34
C LEU A 36 0.47 2.64 -16.25
N ASP A 37 -0.68 2.87 -16.89
CA ASP A 37 -1.43 4.12 -16.69
C ASP A 37 -1.99 4.17 -15.27
N TYR A 38 -1.89 5.34 -14.64
CA TYR A 38 -2.38 5.50 -13.27
C TYR A 38 -3.90 5.53 -13.20
N GLY A 39 -4.56 6.01 -14.26
CA GLY A 39 -6.01 6.18 -14.32
C GLY A 39 -6.78 4.87 -14.09
N SER A 40 -6.29 3.78 -14.68
CA SER A 40 -6.94 2.47 -14.69
C SER A 40 -6.01 1.31 -14.32
N THR A 41 -5.04 0.94 -15.17
CA THR A 41 -4.33 -0.34 -15.08
C THR A 41 -3.48 -0.46 -13.81
N PHE A 42 -2.85 0.63 -13.37
CA PHE A 42 -2.07 0.61 -12.12
C PHE A 42 -2.93 0.29 -10.90
N LYS A 43 -4.11 0.90 -10.77
CA LYS A 43 -4.99 0.69 -9.62
C LYS A 43 -5.45 -0.75 -9.53
N GLN A 44 -5.84 -1.32 -10.68
CA GLN A 44 -6.22 -2.72 -10.75
C GLN A 44 -5.04 -3.64 -10.40
N ALA A 45 -3.85 -3.39 -10.96
CA ALA A 45 -2.65 -4.17 -10.67
C ALA A 45 -2.26 -4.10 -9.18
N LEU A 46 -2.40 -2.92 -8.56
CA LEU A 46 -2.14 -2.74 -7.13
C LEU A 46 -3.06 -3.61 -6.26
N LEU A 47 -4.37 -3.57 -6.53
CA LEU A 47 -5.37 -4.37 -5.81
C LEU A 47 -5.20 -5.88 -6.04
N GLN A 48 -4.72 -6.27 -7.23
CA GLN A 48 -4.38 -7.66 -7.55
C GLN A 48 -3.05 -8.13 -6.96
N GLY A 49 -2.35 -7.28 -6.20
CA GLY A 49 -1.09 -7.63 -5.56
C GLY A 49 0.11 -7.68 -6.50
N ASN A 50 0.09 -6.95 -7.62
CA ASN A 50 1.25 -6.89 -8.50
C ASN A 50 2.46 -6.30 -7.75
N ALA A 51 3.54 -7.09 -7.63
CA ALA A 51 4.74 -6.71 -6.87
C ALA A 51 5.35 -5.39 -7.34
N ARG A 52 5.40 -5.12 -8.65
CA ARG A 52 5.94 -3.86 -9.18
C ARG A 52 5.05 -2.67 -8.85
N ALA A 53 3.72 -2.85 -8.89
CA ALA A 53 2.77 -1.81 -8.50
C ALA A 53 2.88 -1.48 -7.00
N ARG A 54 2.91 -2.52 -6.14
CA ARG A 54 3.14 -2.37 -4.69
C ARG A 54 4.47 -1.67 -4.39
N ARG A 55 5.56 -2.09 -5.05
CA ARG A 55 6.88 -1.45 -4.91
C ARG A 55 6.90 0.01 -5.34
N ALA A 56 6.26 0.35 -6.46
CA ALA A 56 6.17 1.74 -6.92
C ALA A 56 5.41 2.62 -5.93
N LEU A 57 4.34 2.09 -5.34
CA LEU A 57 3.58 2.80 -4.33
C LEU A 57 4.38 2.94 -3.02
N LEU A 58 4.99 1.87 -2.53
CA LEU A 58 5.82 1.88 -1.32
C LEU A 58 6.98 2.87 -1.44
N TRP A 59 7.74 2.80 -2.54
CA TRP A 59 8.80 3.77 -2.81
C TRP A 59 8.29 5.21 -2.84
N THR A 60 7.07 5.43 -3.35
CA THR A 60 6.45 6.75 -3.40
C THR A 60 6.16 7.31 -2.01
N PHE A 61 5.76 6.48 -1.04
CA PHE A 61 5.58 6.91 0.34
C PHE A 61 6.92 7.08 1.05
N LEU A 62 7.82 6.08 0.99
CA LEU A 62 9.13 6.14 1.64
C LEU A 62 9.97 7.35 1.20
N ARG A 63 9.92 7.73 -0.08
CA ARG A 63 10.72 8.86 -0.59
C ARG A 63 10.25 10.23 -0.09
N ARG A 64 9.06 10.33 0.55
CA ARG A 64 8.60 11.58 1.17
C ARG A 64 9.50 11.96 2.34
N ASP A 65 9.89 10.96 3.11
CA ASP A 65 10.76 11.10 4.29
C ASP A 65 12.23 10.81 3.94
N HIS A 66 12.48 10.06 2.86
CA HIS A 66 13.81 9.75 2.35
C HIS A 66 14.02 10.22 0.89
N PRO A 67 14.24 11.53 0.63
CA PRO A 67 14.31 12.07 -0.74
C PRO A 67 15.43 11.49 -1.63
N ARG A 68 16.45 10.85 -1.04
CA ARG A 68 17.57 10.22 -1.75
C ARG A 68 17.34 8.73 -2.05
N LEU A 69 16.26 8.15 -1.55
CA LEU A 69 15.94 6.73 -1.74
C LEU A 69 15.70 6.42 -3.21
N LYS A 70 16.47 5.47 -3.78
CA LYS A 70 16.27 5.06 -5.16
C LYS A 70 15.22 3.96 -5.21
N PHE A 71 14.55 3.87 -6.35
CA PHE A 71 13.57 2.80 -6.57
C PHE A 71 14.20 1.40 -6.43
N SER A 72 15.45 1.25 -6.86
CA SER A 72 16.24 0.01 -6.74
C SER A 72 16.43 -0.45 -5.30
N ASP A 73 16.40 0.47 -4.33
CA ASP A 73 16.72 0.21 -2.93
C ASP A 73 15.50 -0.34 -2.17
N VAL A 74 14.31 -0.24 -2.76
CA VAL A 74 13.07 -0.79 -2.18
C VAL A 74 12.95 -2.24 -2.61
N ASP A 75 13.31 -3.15 -1.72
CA ASP A 75 13.25 -4.59 -1.90
C ASP A 75 12.57 -5.19 -0.67
N PHE A 76 11.56 -6.04 -0.89
CA PHE A 76 10.73 -6.61 0.16
C PHE A 76 10.26 -8.01 -0.23
N PHE A 77 10.02 -8.86 0.78
CA PHE A 77 9.32 -10.13 0.61
C PHE A 77 7.82 -9.90 0.42
N ASP A 78 7.16 -10.77 -0.34
CA ASP A 78 5.75 -10.59 -0.73
C ASP A 78 4.80 -10.35 0.45
N GLU A 79 5.10 -10.96 1.61
CA GLU A 79 4.32 -10.86 2.85
C GLU A 79 4.58 -9.56 3.64
N GLU A 80 5.64 -8.81 3.32
CA GLU A 80 5.99 -7.58 4.04
C GLU A 80 5.14 -6.39 3.60
N VAL A 81 4.48 -6.44 2.43
CA VAL A 81 3.71 -5.30 1.89
C VAL A 81 2.27 -5.68 1.60
N GLU A 82 1.36 -5.02 2.30
CA GLU A 82 -0.08 -5.21 2.16
C GLU A 82 -0.77 -3.90 1.76
N VAL A 83 -1.78 -4.01 0.89
CA VAL A 83 -2.71 -2.93 0.59
C VAL A 83 -4.09 -3.37 1.05
N THR A 84 -4.66 -2.64 2.00
CA THR A 84 -5.97 -2.96 2.57
C THR A 84 -6.94 -1.78 2.41
N LEU A 85 -8.23 -2.07 2.33
CA LEU A 85 -9.27 -1.06 2.30
C LEU A 85 -9.47 -0.49 3.71
N ASP A 86 -9.90 0.77 3.79
CA ASP A 86 -10.35 1.30 5.08
C ASP A 86 -11.76 0.80 5.44
N ARG A 87 -12.21 1.07 6.67
CA ARG A 87 -13.53 0.61 7.15
C ARG A 87 -14.68 1.11 6.27
N ALA A 88 -14.60 2.34 5.78
CA ALA A 88 -15.67 2.90 4.96
C ALA A 88 -15.72 2.19 3.60
N GLU A 89 -14.57 1.98 2.98
CA GLU A 89 -14.42 1.25 1.71
C GLU A 89 -14.85 -0.22 1.84
N TRP A 90 -14.53 -0.89 2.95
CA TRP A 90 -15.06 -2.24 3.22
C TRP A 90 -16.58 -2.24 3.38
N GLY A 91 -17.16 -1.22 4.02
CA GLY A 91 -18.61 -1.06 4.15
C GLY A 91 -19.31 -0.81 2.81
N GLU A 92 -18.68 -0.04 1.92
CA GLU A 92 -19.14 0.14 0.54
C GLU A 92 -19.09 -1.18 -0.23
N LEU A 93 -17.97 -1.90 -0.20
CA LEU A 93 -17.82 -3.20 -0.86
C LEU A 93 -18.85 -4.23 -0.35
N ARG A 94 -19.14 -4.22 0.95
CA ARG A 94 -20.20 -5.05 1.56
C ARG A 94 -21.57 -4.72 0.97
N THR A 95 -21.91 -3.43 0.90
CA THR A 95 -23.18 -2.94 0.37
C THR A 95 -23.34 -3.29 -1.11
N GLU A 96 -22.30 -3.12 -1.90
CA GLU A 96 -22.27 -3.49 -3.32
C GLU A 96 -22.43 -5.00 -3.51
N THR A 97 -21.76 -5.82 -2.69
CA THR A 97 -21.85 -7.28 -2.73
C THR A 97 -23.26 -7.75 -2.37
N GLU A 98 -23.91 -7.11 -1.39
CA GLU A 98 -25.29 -7.39 -1.01
C GLU A 98 -26.28 -7.09 -2.15
N ALA A 99 -26.07 -5.95 -2.84
CA ALA A 99 -26.89 -5.48 -3.95
C ALA A 99 -26.59 -6.15 -5.30
N ALA A 100 -25.50 -6.92 -5.42
CA ALA A 100 -25.05 -7.51 -6.67
C ALA A 100 -26.09 -8.50 -7.24
N ALA A 101 -26.67 -8.15 -8.38
CA ALA A 101 -27.60 -9.01 -9.10
C ALA A 101 -26.85 -10.07 -9.92
N GLY A 102 -27.43 -11.27 -10.03
CA GLY A 102 -26.87 -12.36 -10.86
C GLY A 102 -25.73 -13.14 -10.23
N VAL A 103 -25.37 -12.84 -8.98
CA VAL A 103 -24.46 -13.66 -8.16
C VAL A 103 -25.28 -14.69 -7.39
N ASP A 104 -24.83 -15.94 -7.45
CA ASP A 104 -25.37 -17.07 -6.69
C ASP A 104 -25.41 -16.78 -5.18
N GLU A 105 -26.43 -17.28 -4.48
CA GLU A 105 -26.67 -16.95 -3.06
C GLU A 105 -25.55 -17.48 -2.15
N ASP A 106 -25.03 -18.68 -2.42
CA ASP A 106 -23.93 -19.25 -1.64
C ASP A 106 -22.62 -18.48 -1.89
N ALA A 107 -22.36 -18.11 -3.14
CA ALA A 107 -21.20 -17.28 -3.49
C ALA A 107 -21.27 -15.89 -2.83
N ARG A 108 -22.45 -15.28 -2.78
CA ARG A 108 -22.67 -13.99 -2.11
C ARG A 108 -22.47 -14.11 -0.60
N ALA A 109 -23.03 -15.16 0.03
CA ALA A 109 -22.87 -15.40 1.46
C ALA A 109 -21.40 -15.60 1.84
N GLN A 110 -20.63 -16.34 1.04
CA GLN A 110 -19.19 -16.52 1.25
C GLN A 110 -18.42 -15.20 1.12
N ALA A 111 -18.73 -14.39 0.10
CA ALA A 111 -18.09 -13.09 -0.09
C ALA A 111 -18.40 -12.12 1.06
N LEU A 112 -19.66 -12.04 1.49
CA LEU A 112 -20.07 -11.21 2.63
C LEU A 112 -19.40 -11.66 3.93
N ALA A 113 -19.30 -12.97 4.18
CA ALA A 113 -18.60 -13.49 5.36
C ALA A 113 -17.10 -13.12 5.34
N ALA A 114 -16.44 -13.19 4.19
CA ALA A 114 -15.05 -12.78 4.06
C ALA A 114 -14.86 -11.26 4.30
N ILE A 115 -15.78 -10.43 3.78
CA ILE A 115 -15.78 -8.98 4.02
C ILE A 115 -16.01 -8.66 5.50
N ASP A 116 -17.00 -9.30 6.12
CA ASP A 116 -17.32 -9.10 7.55
C ASP A 116 -16.14 -9.53 8.45
N MET A 117 -15.43 -10.61 8.10
CA MET A 117 -14.18 -11.01 8.78
C MET A 117 -13.08 -9.96 8.62
N ALA A 118 -12.89 -9.39 7.42
CA ALA A 118 -11.88 -8.35 7.19
C ALA A 118 -12.20 -7.07 7.99
N ILE A 119 -13.47 -6.68 8.06
CA ILE A 119 -13.92 -5.54 8.89
C ILE A 119 -13.65 -5.79 10.38
N ALA A 120 -13.91 -7.01 10.87
CA ALA A 120 -13.64 -7.39 12.26
C ALA A 120 -12.14 -7.38 12.59
N GLN A 121 -11.28 -7.86 11.67
CA GLN A 121 -9.83 -7.82 11.86
C GLN A 121 -9.28 -6.39 11.95
N LEU A 122 -9.91 -5.42 11.28
CA LEU A 122 -9.57 -4.01 11.45
C LEU A 122 -9.92 -3.48 12.84
N ASP A 123 -10.97 -4.00 13.49
CA ASP A 123 -11.36 -3.64 14.87
C ASP A 123 -10.47 -4.30 15.92
N ASP A 124 -10.05 -5.55 15.69
CA ASP A 124 -9.21 -6.30 16.64
C ASP A 124 -7.72 -5.90 16.58
N GLY A 125 -7.30 -5.17 15.55
CA GLY A 125 -5.89 -4.90 15.22
C GLY A 125 -5.38 -3.47 15.43
N VAL A 126 -6.17 -2.52 15.96
CA VAL A 126 -5.71 -1.14 16.17
C VAL A 126 -6.34 -0.54 17.42
N ASP A 127 -5.62 -0.59 18.55
CA ASP A 127 -5.65 0.51 19.50
C ASP A 127 -5.25 1.78 18.73
N GLU A 128 -6.13 2.76 18.62
CA GLU A 128 -5.88 4.08 17.99
C GLU A 128 -4.85 4.94 18.77
N ALA A 129 -3.99 4.35 19.59
CA ALA A 129 -3.02 5.05 20.41
C ALA A 129 -1.58 4.67 20.00
N ASP A 130 -0.80 5.70 19.68
CA ASP A 130 0.67 5.71 19.55
C ASP A 130 1.30 5.12 18.29
N VAL A 131 1.06 5.76 17.14
CA VAL A 131 2.09 5.85 16.08
C VAL A 131 2.54 7.30 15.94
N GLU A 132 3.46 7.70 16.82
CA GLU A 132 4.44 8.74 16.49
C GLU A 132 5.09 8.37 15.16
N ALA A 133 5.28 9.34 14.27
CA ALA A 133 5.99 9.17 13.02
C ALA A 133 7.45 8.76 13.30
N GLY A 134 7.67 7.45 13.46
CA GLY A 134 8.98 6.87 13.69
C GLY A 134 9.86 7.09 12.47
N ASP A 135 11.02 7.71 12.70
CA ASP A 135 12.11 7.90 11.75
C ASP A 135 12.70 6.53 11.38
N GLY A 136 11.94 5.75 10.59
CA GLY A 136 12.26 4.41 10.17
C GLY A 136 13.32 4.46 9.08
N GLN A 137 14.58 4.44 9.50
CA GLN A 137 15.73 4.36 8.62
C GLN A 137 15.71 3.05 7.85
N GLY A 138 15.00 3.02 6.72
CA GLY A 138 14.95 1.87 5.82
C GLY A 138 16.36 1.43 5.43
N LYS A 139 16.53 0.13 5.18
CA LYS A 139 17.76 -0.68 4.95
C LYS A 139 18.80 -0.18 3.91
N ALA A 140 18.88 1.11 3.61
CA ALA A 140 19.94 1.68 2.79
C ALA A 140 21.13 2.11 3.68
N PRO A 141 22.27 1.38 3.69
CA PRO A 141 23.51 1.96 4.18
C PRO A 141 23.84 3.18 3.32
N SER A 142 23.92 4.34 3.96
CA SER A 142 24.36 5.58 3.31
C SER A 142 25.76 5.38 2.75
N SER A 143 25.91 5.33 1.42
CA SER A 143 27.23 5.35 0.80
C SER A 143 27.97 6.63 1.17
N PRO A 144 29.24 6.56 1.59
CA PRO A 144 30.03 7.74 1.90
C PRO A 144 30.38 8.51 0.63
N ASP A 145 30.31 9.83 0.77
CA ASP A 145 30.65 10.86 -0.21
C ASP A 145 32.04 10.61 -0.82
N ALA A 146 32.11 10.46 -2.15
CA ALA A 146 33.37 10.43 -2.86
C ALA A 146 33.87 11.87 -3.04
N ALA A 147 34.51 12.38 -1.99
CA ALA A 147 35.43 13.50 -2.12
C ALA A 147 36.67 13.05 -2.88
N THR A 148 36.84 13.56 -4.11
CA THR A 148 38.16 13.64 -4.75
C THR A 148 38.33 15.00 -5.41
N THR A 149 38.96 15.88 -4.65
CA THR A 149 39.86 16.94 -5.15
C THR A 149 41.07 16.31 -5.83
N ALA A 150 41.31 16.69 -7.08
CA ALA A 150 42.63 17.08 -7.62
C ALA A 150 42.43 17.77 -8.98
#